data_AF-A0A6L5Q8Q1-F1
#
_entry.id   AF-A0A6L5Q8Q1-F1
#
_cell.length_a   1.000
_cell.length_b   1.000
_cell.length_c   1.000
_cell.angle_alpha   90.00
_cell.angle_beta   90.00
_cell.angle_gamma   90.00
#
_symmetry.space_group_name_H-M   'P 1'
#
loop_
_entity.id
_entity.type
_entity.pdbx_description
1 polymer ?
#
loop_
_entity_poly.entity_id
_entity_poly.type
_entity_poly.pdbx_seq_one_letter_code
_entity_poly.pdbx_strand_id
1 'polypeptide(L)'
;METKRVFKFFTAWNLEKEEAFLRKMHQQGWALQKYNLMYTFKKTEPKDVIYKADFRLVYRDSKEQQQEYFEIYEMSGWERVTSFTRWNYFCKEVEEVNELPDIYSEKETRIQKLNELLVFFVIMLAAILPSMYNLFIS
;
A
#
# COMPACT_ATOMS: atom_id res chain seq x y z
N MET A 1 11.83 -7.46 -21.56
CA MET A 1 10.82 -7.88 -20.56
C MET A 1 9.56 -7.07 -20.78
N GLU A 2 8.40 -7.72 -20.93
CA GLU A 2 7.13 -7.05 -21.22
C GLU A 2 6.59 -6.35 -19.97
N THR A 3 6.11 -5.11 -20.13
CA THR A 3 5.55 -4.30 -19.04
C THR A 3 4.16 -3.80 -19.41
N LYS A 4 3.28 -3.69 -18.40
CA LYS A 4 1.92 -3.18 -18.56
C LYS A 4 1.68 -2.06 -17.55
N ARG A 5 1.09 -0.96 -17.99
CA ARG A 5 0.71 0.16 -17.13
C ARG A 5 -0.81 0.27 -17.07
N VAL A 6 -1.36 0.41 -15.88
CA VAL A 6 -2.81 0.54 -15.66
C VAL A 6 -3.07 1.75 -14.77
N PHE A 7 -3.95 2.63 -15.23
CA PHE A 7 -4.52 3.67 -14.39
C PHE A 7 -5.85 3.18 -13.83
N LYS A 8 -5.95 3.08 -12.50
CA LYS A 8 -7.16 2.72 -11.79
C LYS A 8 -7.11 3.38 -10.42
N PHE A 9 -8.24 3.89 -9.94
CA PHE A 9 -8.30 4.60 -8.67
C PHE A 9 -9.05 3.78 -7.63
N PHE A 10 -8.45 3.64 -6.45
CA PHE A 10 -9.07 3.08 -5.26
C PHE A 10 -8.93 4.08 -4.11
N THR A 11 -9.93 4.11 -3.26
CA THR A 11 -9.92 4.93 -2.06
C THR A 11 -9.37 4.12 -0.89
N ALA A 12 -8.85 4.80 0.13
CA ALA A 12 -8.29 4.14 1.31
C ALA A 12 -9.28 3.25 2.07
N TRP A 13 -10.59 3.49 1.95
CA TRP A 13 -11.65 2.65 2.51
C TRP A 13 -12.07 1.47 1.62
N ASN A 14 -11.52 1.36 0.41
CA ASN A 14 -11.76 0.26 -0.54
C ASN A 14 -10.48 -0.56 -0.79
N LEU A 15 -9.55 -0.62 0.17
CA LEU A 15 -8.28 -1.35 0.05
C LEU A 15 -8.46 -2.80 -0.39
N GLU A 16 -9.46 -3.49 0.17
CA GLU A 16 -9.76 -4.89 -0.18
C GLU A 16 -10.04 -5.06 -1.69
N LYS A 17 -10.64 -4.05 -2.34
CA LYS A 17 -10.90 -4.07 -3.79
C LYS A 17 -9.62 -3.83 -4.59
N GLU A 18 -8.71 -3.03 -4.07
CA GLU A 18 -7.38 -2.83 -4.67
C GLU A 18 -6.55 -4.11 -4.56
N GLU A 19 -6.48 -4.70 -3.37
CA GLU A 19 -5.77 -5.96 -3.09
C GLU A 19 -6.29 -7.10 -3.98
N ALA A 20 -7.62 -7.24 -4.10
CA ALA A 20 -8.25 -8.21 -5.01
C ALA A 20 -7.92 -7.94 -6.49
N PHE A 21 -7.84 -6.67 -6.89
CA PHE A 21 -7.42 -6.30 -8.24
C PHE A 21 -5.96 -6.70 -8.51
N LEU A 22 -5.05 -6.46 -7.57
CA LEU A 22 -3.63 -6.83 -7.70
C LEU A 22 -3.45 -8.35 -7.77
N ARG A 23 -4.15 -9.11 -6.91
CA ARG A 23 -4.18 -10.58 -6.97
C ARG A 23 -4.66 -11.08 -8.33
N LYS A 24 -5.77 -10.54 -8.84
CA LYS A 24 -6.29 -10.90 -10.17
C LYS A 24 -5.30 -10.60 -11.28
N MET A 25 -4.56 -9.49 -11.20
CA MET A 25 -3.52 -9.17 -12.18
C MET A 25 -2.38 -10.20 -12.14
N HIS A 26 -1.94 -10.61 -10.95
CA HIS A 26 -0.89 -11.63 -10.80
C HIS A 26 -1.34 -13.00 -11.32
N GLN A 27 -2.57 -13.40 -11.04
CA GLN A 27 -3.19 -14.61 -11.60
C GLN A 27 -3.29 -14.57 -13.13
N GLN A 28 -3.21 -13.39 -13.75
CA GLN A 28 -3.14 -13.22 -15.21
C GLN A 28 -1.70 -13.11 -15.73
N GLY A 29 -0.69 -13.37 -14.88
CA GLY A 29 0.73 -13.27 -15.21
C GLY A 29 1.28 -11.83 -15.17
N TRP A 30 0.67 -10.93 -14.40
CA TRP A 30 1.13 -9.54 -14.23
C TRP A 30 1.45 -9.23 -12.78
N ALA A 31 2.73 -9.34 -12.40
CA ALA A 31 3.21 -9.00 -11.06
C ALA A 31 3.41 -7.49 -10.93
N LEU A 32 2.89 -6.89 -9.85
CA LEU A 32 3.12 -5.48 -9.54
C LEU A 32 4.62 -5.24 -9.33
N GLN A 33 5.13 -4.11 -9.82
CA GLN A 33 6.52 -3.68 -9.63
C GLN A 33 6.63 -2.27 -9.07
N LYS A 34 5.71 -1.38 -9.45
CA LYS A 34 5.72 0.00 -9.00
C LYS A 34 4.31 0.58 -8.96
N TYR A 35 4.07 1.43 -7.97
CA TYR A 35 2.91 2.29 -7.90
C TYR A 35 3.35 3.74 -7.70
N ASN A 36 2.76 4.66 -8.46
CA ASN A 36 2.93 6.11 -8.31
C ASN A 36 1.72 6.86 -8.85
N LEU A 37 0.51 6.46 -8.42
CA LEU A 37 -0.80 6.78 -9.02
C LEU A 37 -1.10 6.02 -10.33
N MET A 38 -0.12 5.27 -10.83
CA MET A 38 -0.28 4.32 -11.92
C MET A 38 0.38 3.00 -11.52
N TYR A 39 -0.29 1.89 -11.78
CA TYR A 39 0.26 0.56 -11.53
C TYR A 39 1.15 0.17 -12.70
N THR A 40 2.40 -0.18 -12.42
CA THR A 40 3.32 -0.79 -13.39
C THR A 40 3.51 -2.25 -13.03
N PHE A 41 3.15 -3.11 -13.97
CA PHE A 41 3.29 -4.55 -13.88
C PHE A 41 4.37 -5.07 -14.81
N LYS A 42 4.99 -6.18 -14.42
CA LYS A 42 5.92 -6.96 -15.24
C LYS A 42 5.32 -8.34 -15.49
N LYS A 43 5.51 -8.84 -16.71
CA LYS A 43 5.07 -10.18 -17.08
C LYS A 43 5.79 -11.24 -16.24
N THR A 44 5.02 -12.18 -15.71
CA THR A 44 5.47 -13.30 -14.87
C THR A 44 4.63 -14.54 -15.17
N GLU A 45 4.99 -15.68 -14.60
CA GLU A 45 4.13 -16.86 -14.58
C GLU A 45 2.87 -16.57 -13.76
N PRO A 46 1.67 -16.95 -14.24
CA PRO A 46 0.44 -16.89 -13.47
C PRO A 46 0.57 -17.65 -12.16
N LYS A 47 0.38 -16.94 -11.04
CA LYS A 47 0.41 -17.49 -9.69
C LYS A 47 -0.67 -16.86 -8.84
N ASP A 48 -1.08 -17.59 -7.81
CA ASP A 48 -1.99 -17.05 -6.81
C ASP A 48 -1.21 -16.37 -5.68
N VAL A 49 -1.20 -15.04 -5.72
CA VAL A 49 -0.44 -14.21 -4.80
C VAL A 49 -1.36 -13.19 -4.16
N ILE A 50 -1.37 -13.17 -2.83
CA ILE A 50 -2.13 -12.18 -2.06
C ILE A 50 -1.29 -10.90 -1.99
N TYR A 51 -1.95 -9.77 -2.19
CA TYR A 51 -1.37 -8.45 -1.98
C TYR A 51 -1.96 -7.82 -0.73
N LYS A 52 -1.14 -7.10 0.03
CA LYS A 52 -1.57 -6.23 1.12
C LYS A 52 -1.06 -4.82 0.90
N ALA A 53 -1.94 -3.84 1.00
CA ALA A 53 -1.58 -2.43 0.99
C ALA A 53 -1.72 -1.87 2.40
N ASP A 54 -0.64 -1.27 2.90
CA ASP A 54 -0.59 -0.73 4.25
C ASP A 54 -0.17 0.74 4.26
N PHE A 55 -0.90 1.55 5.03
CA PHE A 55 -0.57 2.95 5.28
C PHE A 55 0.08 3.08 6.65
N ARG A 56 1.28 3.69 6.68
CA ARG A 56 1.97 4.02 7.92
C ARG A 56 2.51 5.44 7.89
N LEU A 57 2.15 6.24 8.89
CA LEU A 57 2.57 7.64 8.96
C LEU A 57 3.91 7.80 9.69
N VAL A 58 5.00 7.87 8.90
CA VAL A 58 6.41 7.78 9.34
C VAL A 58 6.93 8.94 10.23
N TYR A 59 6.24 10.07 10.33
CA TYR A 59 6.72 11.25 11.11
C TYR A 59 6.95 11.01 12.61
N ARG A 60 6.54 9.87 13.15
CA ARG A 60 6.79 9.44 14.53
C ARG A 60 7.87 8.36 14.65
N ASP A 61 8.32 7.79 13.53
CA ASP A 61 9.20 6.63 13.53
C ASP A 61 10.65 7.01 13.30
N SER A 62 11.54 6.55 14.18
CA SER A 62 12.98 6.52 13.93
C SER A 62 13.31 5.62 12.73
N LYS A 63 14.55 5.68 12.23
CA LYS A 63 14.98 4.78 11.16
C LYS A 63 14.88 3.32 11.58
N GLU A 64 15.18 3.03 12.84
CA GLU A 64 15.09 1.71 13.45
C GLU A 64 13.64 1.23 13.46
N GLN A 65 12.69 2.08 13.86
CA GLN A 65 11.25 1.73 13.88
C GLN A 65 10.66 1.53 12.48
N GLN A 66 11.22 2.18 11.46
CA GLN A 66 10.84 1.93 10.06
C GLN A 66 11.36 0.57 9.59
N GLN A 67 12.59 0.23 9.95
CA GLN A 67 13.23 -1.03 9.60
C GLN A 67 12.52 -2.21 10.29
N GLU A 68 12.28 -2.11 11.60
CA GLU A 68 11.56 -3.11 12.40
C GLU A 68 10.18 -3.44 11.81
N TYR A 69 9.48 -2.43 11.29
CA TYR A 69 8.21 -2.65 10.62
C TYR A 69 8.31 -3.51 9.38
N PHE A 70 9.32 -3.30 8.52
CA PHE A 70 9.50 -4.16 7.35
C PHE A 70 9.93 -5.57 7.77
N GLU A 71 10.77 -5.68 8.79
CA GLU A 71 11.23 -6.97 9.33
C GLU A 71 10.06 -7.81 9.86
N ILE A 72 9.08 -7.21 10.55
CA ILE A 72 7.88 -7.91 11.01
C ILE A 72 7.09 -8.53 9.84
N TYR A 73 6.99 -7.82 8.71
CA TYR A 73 6.34 -8.34 7.50
C TYR A 73 7.15 -9.49 6.89
N GLU A 74 8.46 -9.31 6.74
CA GLU A 74 9.37 -10.33 6.17
C GLU A 74 9.38 -11.60 7.02
N MET A 75 9.44 -11.48 8.35
CA MET A 75 9.33 -12.60 9.30
C MET A 75 8.00 -13.35 9.19
N SER A 76 6.94 -12.67 8.74
CA SER A 76 5.61 -13.25 8.51
C SER A 76 5.44 -13.84 7.10
N GLY A 77 6.54 -13.89 6.31
CA GLY A 77 6.58 -14.40 4.95
C GLY A 77 6.03 -13.45 3.89
N TRP A 78 5.93 -12.15 4.20
CA TRP A 78 5.55 -11.13 3.21
C TRP A 78 6.78 -10.53 2.54
N GLU A 79 6.72 -10.42 1.21
CA GLU A 79 7.75 -9.77 0.41
C GLU A 79 7.34 -8.33 0.10
N ARG A 80 8.29 -7.39 0.23
CA ARG A 80 8.05 -6.00 -0.13
C ARG A 80 8.07 -5.80 -1.64
N VAL A 81 7.00 -5.24 -2.18
CA VAL A 81 6.85 -5.00 -3.62
C VAL A 81 7.26 -3.58 -4.00
N THR A 82 6.60 -2.59 -3.42
CA THR A 82 6.82 -1.18 -3.75
C THR A 82 6.26 -0.27 -2.66
N SER A 83 6.62 1.00 -2.68
CA SER A 83 6.06 2.02 -1.80
C SER A 83 5.83 3.32 -2.57
N PHE A 84 4.82 4.06 -2.14
CA PHE A 84 4.52 5.38 -2.68
C PHE A 84 3.95 6.26 -1.58
N THR A 85 4.60 7.39 -1.32
CA THR A 85 4.28 8.31 -0.21
C THR A 85 4.35 7.60 1.16
N ARG A 86 3.21 7.19 1.71
CA ARG A 86 3.07 6.47 2.98
C ARG A 86 2.41 5.10 2.82
N TRP A 87 2.10 4.72 1.58
CA TRP A 87 1.60 3.40 1.23
C TRP A 87 2.76 2.45 0.95
N ASN A 88 2.69 1.27 1.54
CA ASN A 88 3.60 0.15 1.32
C ASN A 88 2.79 -1.03 0.80
N TYR A 89 3.31 -1.69 -0.23
CA TYR A 89 2.68 -2.84 -0.86
C TYR A 89 3.53 -4.08 -0.61
N PHE A 90 2.88 -5.12 -0.12
CA PHE A 90 3.48 -6.40 0.19
C PHE A 90 2.77 -7.50 -0.58
N CYS A 91 3.45 -8.61 -0.84
CA CYS A 91 2.85 -9.80 -1.40
C CYS A 91 3.31 -11.08 -0.70
N LYS A 92 2.47 -12.11 -0.74
CA LYS A 92 2.77 -13.44 -0.22
C LYS A 92 2.11 -14.48 -1.12
N GLU A 93 2.84 -15.53 -1.50
CA GLU A 93 2.26 -16.66 -2.24
C GLU A 93 1.28 -17.43 -1.34
N VAL A 94 0.17 -17.91 -1.91
CA VAL A 94 -0.79 -18.73 -1.17
C VAL A 94 -0.24 -20.15 -1.06
N GLU A 95 0.23 -20.53 0.13
CA GLU A 95 0.50 -21.93 0.43
C GLU A 95 -0.83 -22.66 0.61
N GLU A 96 -0.97 -23.87 0.06
CA GLU A 96 -2.20 -24.66 0.10
C GLU A 96 -2.64 -24.91 1.55
N VAL A 97 -3.52 -24.06 2.08
CA VAL A 97 -4.59 -24.29 3.08
C VAL A 97 -4.99 -22.93 3.67
N ASN A 98 -6.10 -22.38 3.18
CA ASN A 98 -7.10 -21.54 3.88
C ASN A 98 -6.69 -20.54 4.99
N GLU A 99 -5.52 -19.92 4.91
CA GLU A 99 -5.23 -18.73 5.72
C GLU A 99 -5.04 -17.55 4.79
N LEU A 100 -6.06 -16.70 4.66
CA LEU A 100 -5.81 -15.30 4.33
C LEU A 100 -5.00 -14.76 5.51
N PRO A 101 -3.72 -14.37 5.33
CA PRO A 101 -2.96 -13.80 6.42
C PRO A 101 -3.53 -12.39 6.64
N ASP A 102 -4.56 -12.28 7.46
CA ASP A 102 -5.06 -10.98 7.88
C ASP A 102 -4.11 -10.48 8.96
N ILE A 103 -3.17 -9.62 8.55
CA ILE A 103 -2.23 -8.96 9.45
C ILE A 103 -2.99 -8.10 10.48
N TYR A 104 -4.26 -7.76 10.22
CA TYR A 104 -5.11 -6.95 11.10
C TYR A 104 -6.25 -7.77 11.69
N SER A 105 -5.90 -8.70 12.56
CA SER A 105 -6.89 -9.47 13.35
C SER A 105 -7.78 -8.56 14.22
N GLU A 106 -7.37 -7.32 14.54
CA GLU A 106 -8.07 -6.49 15.52
C GLU A 106 -8.69 -5.20 14.94
N LYS A 107 -9.92 -4.92 15.38
CA LYS A 107 -10.68 -3.70 15.06
C LYS A 107 -9.92 -2.42 15.46
N GLU A 108 -9.12 -2.50 16.52
CA GLU A 108 -8.34 -1.38 17.06
C GLU A 108 -7.24 -0.93 16.09
N THR A 109 -6.54 -1.87 15.44
CA THR A 109 -5.50 -1.57 14.44
C THR A 109 -6.06 -0.83 13.23
N ARG A 110 -7.29 -1.16 12.81
CA ARG A 110 -7.98 -0.45 11.71
C ARG A 110 -8.31 1.00 12.07
N ILE A 111 -8.79 1.23 13.30
CA ILE A 111 -9.10 2.59 13.78
C ILE A 111 -7.84 3.43 13.86
N GLN A 112 -6.74 2.88 14.37
CA GLN A 112 -5.45 3.57 14.45
C GLN A 112 -4.97 4.03 13.06
N LYS A 113 -5.06 3.17 12.04
CA LYS A 113 -4.65 3.51 10.67
C LYS A 113 -5.54 4.56 10.02
N LEU A 114 -6.85 4.50 10.27
CA LEU A 114 -7.75 5.54 9.82
C LEU A 114 -7.41 6.89 10.47
N ASN A 115 -7.08 6.90 11.76
CA ASN A 115 -6.64 8.11 12.46
C ASN A 115 -5.33 8.66 11.88
N GLU A 116 -4.35 7.80 11.59
CA GLU A 116 -3.10 8.21 10.92
C GLU A 116 -3.38 8.82 9.55
N LEU A 117 -4.27 8.23 8.76
CA LEU A 117 -4.65 8.76 7.46
C LEU A 117 -5.35 10.12 7.58
N LEU A 118 -6.25 10.29 8.57
CA LEU A 118 -6.91 11.57 8.84
C LEU A 118 -5.91 12.66 9.24
N VAL A 119 -4.97 12.34 10.14
CA VAL A 119 -3.91 13.27 10.54
C VAL A 119 -3.04 13.66 9.34
N PHE A 120 -2.71 12.72 8.46
CA PHE A 120 -1.99 13.01 7.22
C PHE A 120 -2.74 14.00 6.34
N PHE A 121 -4.05 13.82 6.14
CA PHE A 121 -4.86 14.75 5.36
C PHE A 121 -4.94 16.14 6.01
N VAL A 122 -5.07 16.22 7.34
CA VAL A 122 -5.07 17.51 8.07
C VAL A 122 -3.74 18.24 7.87
N ILE A 123 -2.60 17.55 8.00
CA ILE A 123 -1.27 18.15 7.80
C ILE A 123 -1.12 18.64 6.34
N MET A 124 -1.55 17.84 5.36
CA MET A 124 -1.51 18.23 3.95
C MET A 124 -2.38 19.45 3.67
N LEU A 125 -3.61 19.50 4.19
CA LEU A 125 -4.50 20.65 4.04
C LEU A 125 -3.92 21.91 4.70
N ALA A 126 -3.38 21.79 5.91
CA ALA A 126 -2.74 22.90 6.63
C ALA A 126 -1.50 23.44 5.89
N ALA A 127 -0.77 22.60 5.16
CA ALA A 127 0.37 23.02 4.34
C ALA A 127 -0.05 23.68 3.00
N ILE A 128 -1.17 23.23 2.40
CA ILE A 128 -1.63 23.71 1.09
C ILE A 128 -2.43 25.02 1.20
N LEU A 129 -3.25 25.20 2.25
CA LEU A 129 -4.11 26.39 2.37
C LEU A 129 -3.33 27.73 2.41
N PRO A 130 -2.20 27.87 3.15
CA PRO A 130 -1.40 29.10 3.15
C PRO A 130 -0.68 29.34 1.83
N SER A 131 -0.26 28.28 1.12
CA SER A 131 0.41 28.43 -0.18
C SER A 131 -0.56 28.87 -1.27
N MET A 132 -1.82 28.43 -1.21
CA MET A 132 -2.89 28.94 -2.08
C MET A 132 -3.18 30.42 -1.83
N TYR A 133 -3.22 30.88 -0.57
CA TYR A 133 -3.44 32.29 -0.24
C TYR A 133 -2.40 33.22 -0.90
N ASN A 134 -1.13 32.82 -0.93
CA ASN A 134 -0.07 33.58 -1.59
C ASN A 134 -0.24 33.67 -3.13
N LEU A 135 -0.92 32.71 -3.76
CA LEU A 135 -1.23 32.73 -5.20
C LEU A 135 -2.42 33.63 -5.56
N PHE A 136 -3.30 33.95 -4.61
CA PHE A 136 -4.46 34.82 -4.84
C PHE A 136 -4.17 36.32 -4.61
N ILE A 137 -3.03 36.65 -3.98
CA ILE A 137 -2.62 38.03 -3.68
C ILE A 137 -1.45 38.50 -4.58
N SER A 138 -0.83 37.56 -5.32
CA SER A 138 0.08 37.86 -6.44
C SER A 138 -0.67 38.11 -7.73
#